data_AF-A0AAU5BS94-F1
#
_entry.id   AF-A0AAU5BS94-F1
#
_cell.length_a   1.000
_cell.length_b   1.000
_cell.length_c   1.000
_cell.angle_alpha   90.00
_cell.angle_beta   90.00
_cell.angle_gamma   90.00
#
_symmetry.space_group_name_H-M   'P 1'
#
loop_
_entity.id
_entity.type
_entity.pdbx_description
1 polymer ?
#
loop_
_entity_poly.entity_id
_entity_poly.type
_entity_poly.pdbx_seq_one_letter_code
_entity_poly.pdbx_strand_id
1 'polypeptide(L)'
;MASNPRNGRPYRRLTAYQRGLGLPCWWCGHEIDYRITGEEAKRSSWAFTLDHAQPISLGGNLLDPANARSAHRRCNSARGNRTTARAPQKASRRW
;
A
#
# COMPACT_ATOMS: atom_id res chain seq x y z
N MET A 1 26.33 0.72 -10.43
CA MET A 1 25.38 0.30 -9.38
C MET A 1 23.96 0.63 -9.84
N ALA A 2 23.10 -0.36 -10.07
CA ALA A 2 21.72 -0.10 -10.45
C ALA A 2 21.00 0.61 -9.28
N SER A 3 20.66 1.88 -9.46
CA SER A 3 19.89 2.64 -8.48
C SER A 3 18.59 1.90 -8.20
N ASN A 4 18.30 1.58 -6.93
CA ASN A 4 17.07 0.86 -6.57
C ASN A 4 15.87 1.61 -7.16
N PRO A 5 15.12 1.01 -8.11
CA PRO A 5 14.08 1.72 -8.86
C PRO A 5 12.94 2.19 -7.94
N ARG A 6 12.84 1.64 -6.73
CA ARG A 6 11.93 2.03 -5.64
C ARG A 6 12.27 3.36 -4.96
N ASN A 7 13.46 3.93 -5.20
CA ASN A 7 13.87 5.20 -4.60
C ASN A 7 13.87 6.37 -5.60
N GLY A 8 13.54 6.11 -6.87
CA GLY A 8 13.56 7.11 -7.93
C GLY A 8 12.42 8.13 -7.86
N ARG A 9 12.63 9.29 -8.51
CA ARG A 9 11.59 10.30 -8.77
C ARG A 9 10.27 9.73 -9.33
N PRO A 10 10.25 8.79 -10.30
CA PRO A 10 8.99 8.27 -10.82
C PRO A 10 8.20 7.48 -9.77
N TYR A 11 8.87 6.71 -8.91
CA TYR A 11 8.22 5.99 -7.81
C TYR A 11 7.61 6.95 -6.78
N ARG A 12 8.32 8.03 -6.44
CA ARG A 12 7.80 9.08 -5.55
C ARG A 12 6.57 9.79 -6.14
N ARG A 13 6.57 10.07 -7.45
CA ARG A 13 5.41 10.64 -8.15
C ARG A 13 4.21 9.69 -8.10
N LEU A 14 4.42 8.40 -8.36
CA LEU A 14 3.37 7.38 -8.27
C LEU A 14 2.81 7.29 -6.84
N THR A 15 3.69 7.29 -5.84
CA THR A 15 3.29 7.28 -4.43
C THR A 15 2.45 8.50 -4.08
N ALA A 16 2.86 9.70 -4.53
CA ALA A 16 2.12 10.93 -4.29
C ALA A 16 0.77 10.95 -5.02
N TYR A 17 0.71 10.49 -6.27
CA TYR A 17 -0.52 10.34 -7.04
C TYR A 17 -1.51 9.41 -6.32
N GLN A 18 -1.07 8.19 -5.99
CA GLN A 18 -1.90 7.21 -5.28
C GLN A 18 -2.34 7.72 -3.91
N ARG A 19 -1.48 8.44 -3.19
CA ARG A 19 -1.82 9.08 -1.92
C ARG A 19 -2.91 10.13 -2.09
N GLY A 20 -2.83 10.94 -3.16
CA GLY A 20 -3.79 11.98 -3.48
C GLY A 20 -5.19 11.46 -3.83
N LEU A 21 -5.32 10.20 -4.25
CA LEU A 21 -6.63 9.58 -4.52
C LEU A 21 -7.45 9.34 -3.24
N GLY A 22 -6.83 9.32 -2.06
CA GLY A 22 -7.56 9.18 -0.78
C GLY A 22 -8.33 7.86 -0.62
N LEU A 23 -7.94 6.81 -1.35
CA LEU A 23 -8.68 5.55 -1.38
C LEU A 23 -8.56 4.74 -0.07
N PRO A 24 -9.60 3.97 0.30
CA PRO A 24 -9.50 3.03 1.42
C PRO A 24 -8.46 1.94 1.15
N CYS A 25 -8.07 1.22 2.20
CA CYS A 25 -7.15 0.11 2.07
C CYS A 25 -7.75 -1.00 1.21
N TRP A 26 -7.12 -1.28 0.07
CA TRP A 26 -7.61 -2.29 -0.86
C TRP A 26 -7.59 -3.72 -0.29
N TRP A 27 -6.78 -3.95 0.75
CA TRP A 27 -6.57 -5.26 1.36
C TRP A 27 -7.57 -5.58 2.47
N CYS A 28 -7.92 -4.60 3.31
CA CYS A 28 -8.83 -4.80 4.44
C CYS A 28 -10.16 -4.04 4.32
N GLY A 29 -10.26 -3.09 3.39
CA GLY A 29 -11.43 -2.25 3.15
C GLY A 29 -11.56 -1.03 4.06
N HIS A 30 -10.74 -0.90 5.12
CA HIS A 30 -10.82 0.21 6.06
C HIS A 30 -10.12 1.48 5.56
N GLU A 31 -10.56 2.63 6.06
CA GLU A 31 -9.98 3.93 5.77
C GLU A 31 -8.51 4.02 6.21
N ILE A 32 -7.70 4.72 5.42
CA ILE A 32 -6.29 4.96 5.70
C ILE A 32 -6.15 6.36 6.28
N ASP A 33 -5.37 6.53 7.35
CA ASP A 33 -5.06 7.86 7.86
C ASP A 33 -3.95 8.51 7.01
N TYR A 34 -4.38 9.32 6.06
CA TYR A 34 -3.53 10.09 5.17
C TYR A 34 -2.90 11.32 5.81
N ARG A 35 -3.22 11.65 7.06
CA ARG A 35 -2.59 12.76 7.79
C ARG A 35 -1.24 12.35 8.36
N ILE A 36 -1.08 11.05 8.65
CA ILE A 36 0.16 10.49 9.17
C ILE A 36 1.23 10.50 8.06
N THR A 37 2.29 11.28 8.27
CA THR A 37 3.38 11.50 7.30
C THR A 37 4.75 11.32 7.97
N GLY A 38 5.82 11.34 7.18
CA GLY A 38 7.20 11.35 7.69
C GLY A 38 7.59 10.11 8.51
N GLU A 39 8.27 10.35 9.64
CA GLU A 39 8.76 9.30 10.54
C GLU A 39 7.62 8.60 11.29
N GLU A 40 6.55 9.33 11.60
CA GLU A 40 5.37 8.78 12.25
C GLU A 40 4.67 7.75 11.37
N ALA A 41 4.60 8.00 10.05
CA ALA A 41 4.09 7.04 9.08
C ALA A 41 4.90 5.73 9.07
N LYS A 42 6.16 5.75 9.53
CA LYS A 42 6.97 4.54 9.66
C LYS A 42 6.63 3.71 10.90
N ARG A 43 6.02 4.32 11.91
CA ARG A 43 5.67 3.66 13.19
C ARG A 43 4.19 3.33 13.26
N SER A 44 3.34 4.08 12.55
CA SER A 44 1.90 3.86 12.55
C SER A 44 1.51 2.67 11.66
N SER A 45 0.73 1.76 12.24
CA SER A 45 0.14 0.63 11.52
C SER A 45 -0.88 1.06 10.47
N TRP A 46 -1.55 2.19 10.70
CA TRP A 46 -2.66 2.72 9.90
C TRP A 46 -2.22 3.78 8.87
N ALA A 47 -0.92 4.07 8.81
CA ALA A 47 -0.38 4.98 7.83
C ALA A 47 -0.46 4.40 6.41
N PHE A 48 -0.59 5.32 5.45
CA PHE A 48 -0.56 5.00 4.02
C PHE A 48 0.77 4.39 3.59
N THR A 49 0.69 3.33 2.80
CA THR A 49 1.79 2.76 2.03
C THR A 49 1.34 2.43 0.62
N LEU A 50 2.25 2.59 -0.34
CA LEU A 50 2.05 2.13 -1.71
C LEU A 50 2.26 0.61 -1.75
N ASP A 51 1.25 -0.11 -2.24
CA ASP A 51 1.30 -1.55 -2.46
C ASP A 51 1.09 -1.84 -3.95
N HIS A 52 1.49 -3.04 -4.40
CA HIS A 52 1.39 -3.49 -5.78
C HIS A 52 0.50 -4.72 -5.86
N ALA A 53 -0.64 -4.63 -6.56
CA ALA A 53 -1.59 -5.75 -6.69
C ALA A 53 -0.91 -7.03 -7.21
N GLN A 54 -0.06 -6.90 -8.23
CA GLN A 54 0.87 -7.92 -8.68
C GLN A 54 2.29 -7.60 -8.17
N PRO A 55 2.88 -8.50 -7.34
CA PRO A 55 4.25 -8.36 -6.91
C PRO A 55 5.22 -8.26 -8.07
N ILE A 56 6.25 -7.43 -7.91
CA ILE A 56 7.29 -7.22 -8.94
C ILE A 56 8.06 -8.51 -9.24
N SER A 57 8.21 -9.38 -8.24
CA SER A 57 8.83 -10.70 -8.41
C SER A 57 8.03 -11.64 -9.32
N LEU A 58 6.75 -11.33 -9.58
CA LEU A 58 5.86 -12.11 -10.44
C LEU A 58 5.58 -11.39 -11.76
N GLY A 59 6.42 -10.42 -12.16
CA GLY A 59 6.27 -9.65 -13.40
C GLY A 59 5.44 -8.36 -13.27
N GLY A 60 5.03 -7.98 -12.06
CA GLY A 60 4.31 -6.72 -11.83
C GLY A 60 5.17 -5.49 -12.14
N ASN A 61 4.62 -4.52 -12.86
CA ASN A 61 5.32 -3.27 -13.14
C ASN A 61 5.34 -2.37 -11.89
N LEU A 62 6.54 -1.89 -11.53
CA LEU A 62 6.77 -1.02 -10.39
C LEU A 62 6.07 0.34 -10.51
N LEU A 63 6.03 0.87 -11.73
CA LEU A 63 5.64 2.25 -12.03
C LEU A 63 4.24 2.35 -12.63
N ASP A 64 3.55 1.23 -12.80
CA ASP A 64 2.21 1.19 -13.36
C ASP A 64 1.16 1.65 -12.34
N PRO A 65 0.41 2.75 -12.62
CA PRO A 65 -0.70 3.20 -11.78
C PRO A 65 -1.83 2.16 -11.66
N ALA A 66 -2.04 1.31 -12.67
CA ALA A 66 -3.07 0.28 -12.62
C ALA A 66 -2.72 -0.82 -11.59
N ASN A 67 -1.43 -1.08 -11.39
CA ASN A 67 -0.91 -2.01 -10.39
C ASN A 67 -0.78 -1.39 -8.99
N ALA A 68 -0.69 -0.06 -8.90
CA ALA A 68 -0.60 0.67 -7.65
C ALA A 68 -1.90 0.58 -6.84
N ARG A 69 -1.76 0.33 -5.53
CA ARG A 69 -2.87 0.26 -4.58
C ARG A 69 -2.55 0.95 -3.28
N SER A 70 -3.58 1.47 -2.62
CA SER A 70 -3.49 2.11 -1.31
C SER A 70 -3.64 1.07 -0.20
N ALA A 71 -2.62 0.88 0.64
CA ALA A 71 -2.70 -0.06 1.75
C ALA A 71 -2.17 0.52 3.06
N HIS A 72 -2.69 0.05 4.19
CA HIS A 72 -2.06 0.31 5.49
C HIS A 72 -0.69 -0.33 5.56
N ARG A 73 0.24 0.28 6.29
CA ARG A 73 1.56 -0.29 6.58
C ARG A 73 1.47 -1.71 7.16
N ARG A 74 0.57 -1.93 8.12
CA ARG A 74 0.35 -3.25 8.72
C ARG A 74 -0.17 -4.26 7.71
N CYS A 75 -1.14 -3.87 6.89
CA CYS A 75 -1.74 -4.76 5.89
C CYS A 75 -0.74 -5.13 4.79
N ASN A 76 0.00 -4.15 4.28
CA ASN A 76 1.05 -4.34 3.30
C ASN A 76 2.16 -5.28 3.83
N SER A 77 2.62 -5.04 5.06
CA SER A 77 3.61 -5.91 5.72
C SER A 77 3.08 -7.33 5.98
N ALA A 78 1.81 -7.48 6.34
CA ALA A 78 1.18 -8.78 6.58
C ALA A 78 0.96 -9.58 5.28
N ARG A 79 0.68 -8.88 4.18
CA ARG A 79 0.48 -9.46 2.86
C ARG A 79 1.76 -10.13 2.36
N GLY A 80 2.88 -9.41 2.34
CA GLY A 80 4.14 -9.89 1.76
C GLY A 80 3.99 -10.18 0.26
N ASN A 81 4.49 -11.32 -0.21
CA ASN A 81 4.39 -11.73 -1.62
C ASN A 81 3.08 -12.42 -2.01
N ARG A 82 2.06 -12.42 -1.13
CA ARG A 82 0.78 -13.10 -1.40
C ARG A 82 -0.09 -12.26 -2.33
N THR A 83 -0.61 -12.87 -3.38
CA THR A 83 -1.52 -12.22 -4.35
C THR A 83 -2.99 -12.30 -3.95
N THR A 84 -3.35 -13.18 -3.02
CA THR A 84 -4.73 -13.38 -2.58
C THR A 84 -5.17 -12.29 -1.62
N ALA A 85 -6.10 -11.43 -2.02
CA ALA A 85 -6.71 -10.44 -1.13
C ALA A 85 -7.28 -11.13 0.12
N ARG A 86 -6.97 -10.59 1.31
CA ARG A 86 -7.58 -11.10 2.54
C ARG A 86 -9.07 -10.77 2.51
N ALA A 87 -9.91 -11.76 2.78
CA ALA A 87 -11.34 -11.50 2.96
C ALA A 87 -11.53 -10.40 4.03
N PRO A 88 -12.43 -9.43 3.81
CA PRO A 88 -12.70 -8.39 4.79
C PRO A 88 -13.03 -9.06 6.13
N GLN A 89 -12.37 -8.60 7.19
CA GLN A 89 -12.62 -9.10 8.54
C GLN A 89 -14.07 -8.74 8.86
N LYS A 90 -15.03 -9.66 8.71
CA LYS A 90 -16.34 -9.43 9.31
C LYS A 90 -16.09 -9.30 10.80
N ALA A 91 -16.38 -8.12 11.36
CA ALA A 91 -16.29 -7.92 12.80
C ALA A 91 -17.13 -9.02 13.48
N SER A 92 -16.47 -9.95 14.15
CA SER A 92 -17.13 -11.08 14.80
C SER A 92 -17.84 -10.69 16.10
N ARG A 93 -17.83 -9.40 16.46
CA ARG A 93 -18.44 -8.91 17.70
C ARG A 93 -19.83 -8.37 17.43
N ARG A 94 -20.81 -9.15 17.85
CA ARG A 94 -22.18 -8.73 18.14
C ARG A 94 -22.14 -8.25 19.59
N TRP A 95 -22.20 -6.94 19.79
CA TRP A 95 -22.49 -6.36 21.11
C TRP A 95 -23.98 -6.09 21.18
#